data_AF-A0A960U9E5-F1
#
_entry.id   AF-A0A960U9E5-F1
#
_cell.length_a   1.000
_cell.length_b   1.000
_cell.length_c   1.000
_cell.angle_alpha   90.00
_cell.angle_beta   90.00
_cell.angle_gamma   90.00
#
_symmetry.space_group_name_H-M   'P 1'
#
loop_
_entity.id
_entity.type
_entity.pdbx_description
1 polymer ?
#
loop_
_entity_poly.entity_id
_entity_poly.type
_entity_poly.pdbx_seq_one_letter_code
_entity_poly.pdbx_strand_id
1 'polypeptide(L)'
;MNDTVEKGNSYTSSSGKIRIYPIETGKVSMNQSLKHKKGFGFFSKINILLTRKFTDYYPIYSWLIEHPEGIFLVDCGSDSSLVSPDYFSKGNLFLRYGNQQ
;
A
#
# COMPACT_ATOMS: atom_id res chain seq x y z
N MET A 1 -17.14 3.46 17.21
CA MET A 1 -16.89 3.48 15.75
C MET A 1 -17.61 2.25 15.21
N ASN A 2 -18.95 2.26 15.23
CA ASN A 2 -19.76 1.02 15.21
C ASN A 2 -20.82 0.98 14.07
N ASP A 3 -20.75 1.87 13.09
CA ASP A 3 -21.92 2.15 12.24
C ASP A 3 -21.72 1.83 10.75
N THR A 4 -20.93 0.79 10.43
CA THR A 4 -20.71 0.38 9.04
C THR A 4 -21.33 -0.99 8.82
N VAL A 5 -22.31 -1.07 7.92
CA VAL A 5 -22.89 -2.36 7.47
C VAL A 5 -22.15 -2.77 6.21
N GLU A 6 -21.41 -3.88 6.29
CA GLU A 6 -20.72 -4.48 5.15
C GLU A 6 -21.77 -5.16 4.25
N LYS A 7 -21.98 -4.61 3.05
CA LYS A 7 -22.82 -5.21 1.99
C LYS A 7 -21.97 -5.33 0.74
N GLY A 8 -21.39 -6.51 0.51
CA GLY A 8 -20.44 -6.75 -0.58
C GLY A 8 -19.12 -5.99 -0.40
N ASN A 9 -18.40 -5.72 -1.50
CA ASN A 9 -17.14 -4.96 -1.52
C ASN A 9 -17.33 -3.45 -1.26
N SER A 10 -18.28 -3.06 -0.40
CA SER A 10 -18.59 -1.65 -0.13
C SER A 10 -19.10 -1.42 1.29
N TYR A 11 -18.85 -0.21 1.79
CA TYR A 11 -19.21 0.26 3.11
C TYR A 11 -20.23 1.39 2.98
N THR A 12 -21.37 1.25 3.66
CA THR A 12 -22.41 2.29 3.67
C THR A 12 -22.51 2.92 5.05
N SER A 13 -22.55 4.26 5.09
CA SER A 13 -22.80 5.01 6.33
C SER A 13 -24.18 4.68 6.92
N SER A 14 -24.35 4.85 8.24
CA SER A 14 -25.64 4.65 8.91
C SER A 14 -26.81 5.44 8.30
N SER A 15 -26.54 6.65 7.80
CA SER A 15 -27.54 7.48 7.11
C SER A 15 -27.92 6.97 5.71
N GLY A 16 -27.17 6.04 5.14
CA GLY A 16 -27.32 5.56 3.76
C GLY A 16 -26.86 6.54 2.69
N LYS A 17 -26.46 7.76 3.05
CA LYS A 17 -26.11 8.84 2.10
C LYS A 17 -24.71 8.72 1.51
N ILE A 18 -23.80 8.06 2.23
CA ILE A 18 -22.42 7.84 1.81
C ILE A 18 -22.19 6.36 1.58
N ARG A 19 -21.61 6.02 0.42
CA ARG A 19 -21.12 4.68 0.09
C ARG A 19 -19.65 4.75 -0.33
N ILE A 20 -18.85 3.82 0.19
CA ILE A 20 -17.40 3.75 -0.02
C ILE A 20 -17.09 2.39 -0.64
N TYR A 21 -16.35 2.39 -1.74
CA TYR A 21 -15.92 1.19 -2.45
C TYR A 21 -14.39 1.14 -2.43
N PRO A 22 -13.78 0.19 -1.68
CA PRO A 22 -12.37 -0.13 -1.87
C PRO A 22 -12.13 -0.72 -3.26
N ILE A 23 -11.15 -0.18 -3.98
CA ILE A 23 -10.66 -0.68 -5.26
C ILE A 23 -9.24 -1.18 -5.05
N GLU A 24 -9.03 -2.50 -5.08
CA GLU A 24 -7.68 -3.08 -5.01
C GLU A 24 -6.94 -2.79 -6.33
N THR A 25 -5.86 -2.04 -6.25
CA THR A 25 -5.03 -1.64 -7.41
C THR A 25 -3.77 -2.50 -7.55
N GLY A 26 -3.44 -3.27 -6.51
CA GLY A 26 -2.29 -4.16 -6.49
C GLY A 26 -2.03 -4.67 -5.08
N LYS A 27 -0.94 -5.40 -4.92
CA LYS A 27 -0.46 -5.88 -3.62
C LYS A 27 1.00 -5.55 -3.43
N VAL A 28 1.38 -5.25 -2.19
CA VAL A 28 2.76 -4.96 -1.82
C VAL A 28 3.22 -5.87 -0.69
N SER A 29 4.45 -6.32 -0.79
CA SER A 29 5.17 -6.94 0.31
C SER A 29 6.35 -6.04 0.67
N MET A 30 6.58 -5.84 1.97
CA MET A 30 7.63 -4.94 2.45
C MET A 30 8.59 -5.67 3.37
N ASN A 31 9.87 -5.28 3.31
CA ASN A 31 10.88 -5.80 4.21
C ASN A 31 10.53 -5.47 5.67
N GLN A 32 10.48 -6.46 6.55
CA GLN A 32 10.01 -6.27 7.94
C GLN A 32 10.88 -5.31 8.75
N SER A 33 12.15 -5.15 8.38
CA SER A 33 13.05 -4.18 9.02
C SER A 33 12.65 -2.71 8.81
N LEU A 34 11.79 -2.42 7.82
CA LEU A 34 11.22 -1.10 7.58
C LEU A 34 10.08 -0.77 8.56
N LYS A 35 9.36 -1.78 9.10
CA LYS A 35 8.27 -1.56 10.09
C LYS A 35 8.81 -1.04 11.42
N HIS A 36 9.96 -1.55 11.85
CA HIS A 36 10.58 -1.18 13.11
C HIS A 36 12.04 -0.86 12.86
N LYS A 37 12.36 0.44 12.75
CA LYS A 37 13.74 0.89 12.56
C LYS A 37 14.60 0.48 13.76
N LYS A 38 15.34 -0.62 13.63
CA LYS A 38 16.33 -1.05 14.62
C LYS A 38 17.71 -0.48 14.25
N GLY A 39 18.31 0.27 15.17
CA GLY A 39 19.65 0.86 15.03
C GLY A 39 19.67 2.32 14.60
N PHE A 40 20.84 2.98 14.76
CA PHE A 40 21.09 4.38 14.38
C PHE A 40 21.85 4.47 13.06
N GLY A 41 21.45 5.43 12.20
CA GLY A 41 22.22 5.84 11.03
C GLY A 41 22.51 4.72 10.02
N PHE A 42 23.78 4.59 9.60
CA PHE A 42 24.23 3.65 8.57
C PHE A 42 23.91 2.18 8.88
N PHE A 43 23.94 1.79 10.15
CA PHE A 43 23.66 0.41 10.58
C PHE A 43 22.20 -0.01 10.33
N SER A 44 21.25 0.94 10.33
CA SER A 44 19.86 0.61 9.99
C SER A 44 19.70 0.25 8.51
N LYS A 45 20.53 0.81 7.63
CA LYS A 45 20.51 0.50 6.19
C LYS A 45 21.09 -0.89 5.90
N ILE A 46 22.18 -1.25 6.58
CA ILE A 46 22.73 -2.61 6.50
C ILE A 46 21.71 -3.63 6.97
N ASN A 47 20.99 -3.34 8.07
CA ASN A 47 19.99 -4.27 8.59
C ASN A 47 18.86 -4.54 7.57
N ILE A 48 18.46 -3.53 6.78
CA ILE A 48 17.49 -3.70 5.71
C ILE A 48 18.04 -4.59 4.58
N LEU A 49 19.29 -4.38 4.18
CA LEU A 49 19.94 -5.21 3.14
C LEU A 49 20.13 -6.68 3.58
N LEU A 50 20.38 -6.91 4.87
CA LEU A 50 20.56 -8.26 5.43
C LEU A 50 19.24 -8.95 5.79
N THR A 51 18.16 -8.20 5.99
CA THR A 51 16.86 -8.77 6.32
C THR A 51 16.25 -9.40 5.07
N ARG A 52 16.08 -10.72 5.08
CA ARG A 52 15.39 -11.48 4.02
C ARG A 52 13.93 -11.75 4.32
N LYS A 53 13.43 -11.26 5.45
CA LYS A 53 12.05 -11.49 5.87
C LYS A 53 11.17 -10.35 5.39
N PHE A 54 10.22 -10.71 4.54
CA PHE A 54 9.19 -9.82 4.03
C PHE A 54 7.88 -10.03 4.79
N THR A 55 6.96 -9.08 4.68
CA THR A 55 5.58 -9.27 5.15
C THR A 55 4.80 -10.15 4.19
N ASP A 56 3.64 -10.61 4.63
CA ASP A 56 2.62 -11.07 3.69
C ASP A 56 2.25 -9.93 2.72
N TYR A 57 1.69 -10.30 1.57
CA TYR A 57 1.18 -9.34 0.60
C TYR A 57 -0.04 -8.62 1.19
N TYR A 58 0.04 -7.30 1.29
CA TYR A 58 -1.08 -6.43 1.66
C TYR A 58 -1.65 -5.73 0.43
N PRO A 59 -2.97 -5.57 0.35
CA PRO A 59 -3.61 -4.85 -0.75
C PRO A 59 -3.29 -3.34 -0.71
N ILE A 60 -3.18 -2.74 -1.88
CA ILE A 60 -3.11 -1.30 -2.11
C ILE A 60 -4.47 -0.85 -2.62
N TYR A 61 -5.13 0.05 -1.90
CA TYR A 61 -6.49 0.49 -2.21
C TYR A 61 -6.52 1.93 -2.73
N SER A 62 -7.36 2.16 -3.74
CA SER A 62 -7.99 3.46 -3.98
C SER A 62 -9.43 3.42 -3.47
N TRP A 63 -9.99 4.57 -3.10
CA TRP A 63 -11.33 4.64 -2.51
C TRP A 63 -12.25 5.44 -3.41
N LEU A 64 -13.28 4.79 -3.96
CA LEU A 64 -14.38 5.48 -4.63
C LEU A 64 -15.45 5.79 -3.58
N ILE A 65 -15.83 7.05 -3.47
CA ILE A 65 -16.79 7.55 -2.48
C ILE A 65 -17.94 8.20 -3.22
N GLU A 66 -19.13 7.61 -3.08
CA GLU A 66 -20.39 8.25 -3.44
C GLU A 66 -20.85 9.11 -2.26
N HIS A 67 -20.94 10.42 -2.46
CA HIS A 67 -21.40 11.40 -1.48
C HIS A 67 -22.55 12.25 -2.09
N PRO A 68 -23.45 12.85 -1.30
CA PRO A 68 -24.50 13.72 -1.84
C PRO A 68 -24.02 14.89 -2.70
N GLU A 69 -22.78 15.33 -2.50
CA GLU A 69 -22.16 16.42 -3.28
C GLU A 69 -21.51 15.94 -4.58
N GLY A 70 -21.32 14.64 -4.76
CA GLY A 70 -20.69 14.06 -5.94
C GLY A 70 -19.93 12.77 -5.68
N ILE A 71 -19.24 12.31 -6.73
CA ILE A 71 -18.39 11.13 -6.69
C ILE A 71 -16.94 11.58 -6.52
N PHE A 72 -16.27 11.02 -5.51
CA PHE A 72 -14.88 11.30 -5.21
C PHE A 72 -14.04 10.04 -5.37
N LEU A 73 -12.91 10.15 -6.06
CA LEU A 73 -11.87 9.13 -6.05
C LEU A 73 -10.72 9.64 -5.17
N VAL A 74 -10.40 8.90 -4.12
CA VAL A 74 -9.32 9.21 -3.18
C VAL A 74 -8.18 8.22 -3.39
N ASP A 75 -6.96 8.77 -3.46
CA ASP A 75 -5.74 8.07 -3.85
C ASP A 75 -5.75 7.63 -5.34
N CYS A 76 -4.61 7.18 -5.85
CA CYS A 76 -4.44 6.67 -7.21
C CYS A 76 -3.86 5.25 -7.24
N GLY A 77 -3.66 4.62 -6.08
CA GLY A 77 -3.12 3.27 -5.99
C GLY A 77 -1.62 3.27 -6.32
N SER A 78 -1.16 2.23 -7.01
CA SER A 78 0.25 2.11 -7.42
C SER A 78 0.48 2.45 -8.89
N ASP A 79 1.64 3.05 -9.18
CA ASP A 79 2.12 3.25 -10.55
C ASP A 79 2.22 1.90 -11.28
N SER A 80 1.59 1.78 -12.45
CA SER A 80 1.57 0.54 -13.23
C SER A 80 2.96 0.12 -13.71
N SER A 81 3.91 1.05 -13.81
CA SER A 81 5.28 0.75 -14.21
C SER A 81 6.09 0.03 -13.12
N LEU A 82 5.60 -0.04 -11.87
CA LEU A 82 6.23 -0.80 -10.78
C LEU A 82 6.37 -2.30 -11.07
N VAL A 83 5.55 -2.87 -11.96
CA VAL A 83 5.68 -4.29 -12.37
C VAL A 83 6.84 -4.52 -13.33
N SER A 84 7.44 -3.45 -13.86
CA SER A 84 8.61 -3.56 -14.73
C SER A 84 9.83 -3.98 -13.90
N PRO A 85 10.57 -5.04 -14.31
CA PRO A 85 11.82 -5.43 -13.66
C PRO A 85 12.84 -4.28 -13.58
N ASP A 86 12.77 -3.36 -14.55
CA ASP A 86 13.69 -2.24 -14.67
C ASP A 86 13.25 -0.98 -13.93
N TYR A 87 12.08 -0.97 -13.27
CA TYR A 87 11.54 0.22 -12.61
C TYR A 87 12.55 0.84 -11.62
N PHE A 88 13.23 0.00 -10.82
CA PHE A 88 14.25 0.45 -9.87
C PHE A 88 15.69 0.42 -10.41
N SER A 89 15.90 0.09 -11.70
CA SER A 89 17.25 -0.06 -12.28
C SER A 89 18.11 1.21 -12.20
N LYS A 90 17.47 2.38 -12.28
CA LYS A 90 18.10 3.71 -12.19
C LYS A 90 18.20 4.24 -10.74
N GLY A 91 17.70 3.48 -9.76
CA GLY A 91 17.76 3.82 -8.35
C GLY A 91 19.13 3.56 -7.72
N ASN A 92 19.31 4.03 -6.48
CA ASN A 92 20.50 3.68 -5.69
C ASN A 92 20.55 2.18 -5.36
N LEU A 93 21.70 1.70 -4.90
CA LEU A 93 21.93 0.27 -4.62
C LEU A 93 20.90 -0.35 -3.66
N PHE A 94 20.40 0.44 -2.71
CA PHE A 94 19.37 0.04 -1.76
C PHE A 94 18.04 -0.28 -2.46
N LEU A 95 17.60 0.59 -3.38
CA LEU A 95 16.36 0.37 -4.15
C LEU A 95 16.49 -0.81 -5.12
N ARG A 96 17.67 -0.98 -5.72
CA ARG A 96 17.95 -2.10 -6.64
C ARG A 96 17.90 -3.45 -5.94
N TYR A 97 18.51 -3.57 -4.75
CA TYR A 97 18.50 -4.82 -3.98
C TYR A 97 17.13 -5.18 -3.41
N GLY A 98 16.33 -4.19 -3.04
CA GLY A 98 14.97 -4.41 -2.53
C GLY A 98 13.99 -4.95 -3.57
N ASN A 99 14.30 -4.83 -4.87
CA ASN A 99 13.40 -5.21 -5.96
C ASN A 99 13.68 -6.61 -6.56
N GLN A 100 14.70 -7.32 -6.07
CA GLN A 100 15.15 -8.59 -6.65
C GLN A 100 14.61 -9.84 -5.95
N GLN A 101 13.65 -9.71 -5.01
CA GLN A 101 13.17 -10.83 -4.18
C GLN A 101 11.66 -10.85 -3.99
#